data_AF-A0A117LZF4-F1
#
_entry.id   AF-A0A117LZF4-F1
#
_cell.length_a   1.000
_cell.length_b   1.000
_cell.length_c   1.000
_cell.angle_alpha   90.00
_cell.angle_beta   90.00
_cell.angle_gamma   90.00
#
_symmetry.space_group_name_H-M   'P 1'
#
loop_
_entity.id
_entity.type
_entity.pdbx_description
1 polymer ?
#
loop_
_entity_poly.entity_id
_entity_poly.type
_entity_poly.pdbx_seq_one_letter_code
_entity_poly.pdbx_strand_id
1 'polypeptide(L)'
;MRTLTFFLLLFVAFQLQADELTLQNVYGREVTSLNGQWSYIIDPFNNGYYDYRLKPNPNGFFKNAKARDKSDLVEYNFDTADKMFIPSDWNTANDQLFFYEGTVWFQRYFNHVPQPGKKLFLYFGAVNYDARVYLNGE
;
A
#
# COMPACT_ATOMS: atom_id res chain seq x y z
N MET A 1 11.22 -52.70 -8.92
CA MET A 1 12.04 -51.52 -9.33
C MET A 1 11.20 -50.37 -9.90
N ARG A 2 10.22 -50.58 -10.81
CA ARG A 2 9.38 -49.50 -11.38
C ARG A 2 8.53 -48.71 -10.35
N THR A 3 8.07 -49.34 -9.27
CA THR A 3 7.30 -48.69 -8.20
C THR A 3 8.16 -47.79 -7.30
N LEU A 4 9.43 -48.15 -7.09
CA LEU A 4 10.38 -47.35 -6.31
C LEU A 4 10.77 -46.06 -7.06
N THR A 5 10.91 -46.14 -8.38
CA THR A 5 11.18 -44.98 -9.24
C THR A 5 10.03 -43.97 -9.24
N PHE A 6 8.78 -44.45 -9.11
CA PHE A 6 7.59 -43.60 -9.08
C PHE A 6 7.47 -42.81 -7.76
N PHE A 7 7.79 -43.45 -6.62
CA PHE A 7 7.85 -42.77 -5.32
C PHE A 7 8.98 -41.74 -5.24
N LEU A 8 10.13 -42.01 -5.87
CA LEU A 8 11.25 -41.07 -5.92
C LEU A 8 10.92 -39.81 -6.73
N LEU A 9 10.21 -39.97 -7.87
CA LEU A 9 9.75 -38.84 -8.69
C LEU A 9 8.69 -37.97 -7.98
N LEU A 10 7.81 -38.57 -7.18
CA LEU A 10 6.82 -37.83 -6.39
C LEU A 10 7.45 -36.98 -5.27
N PHE A 11 8.58 -37.44 -4.72
CA PHE A 11 9.28 -36.74 -3.63
C PHE A 11 10.05 -35.50 -4.11
N VAL A 12 10.59 -35.53 -5.34
CA VAL A 12 11.30 -34.38 -5.95
C VAL A 12 10.33 -33.25 -6.32
N ALA A 13 9.09 -33.58 -6.72
CA ALA A 13 8.07 -32.58 -7.05
C ALA A 13 7.59 -31.75 -5.84
N PHE A 14 7.77 -32.24 -4.61
CA PHE A 14 7.37 -31.55 -3.38
C PHE A 14 8.39 -30.51 -2.87
N GLN A 15 9.56 -30.40 -3.49
CA GLN A 15 10.64 -29.49 -3.06
C GLN A 15 10.73 -28.21 -3.89
N LEU A 16 9.79 -27.95 -4.80
CA LEU A 16 9.67 -26.64 -5.46
C LEU A 16 8.94 -25.67 -4.54
N GLN A 17 9.57 -25.30 -3.42
CA GLN A 17 9.19 -24.07 -2.74
C GLN A 17 9.74 -22.90 -3.58
N ALA A 18 8.85 -21.99 -3.98
CA ALA A 18 9.26 -20.74 -4.57
C ALA A 18 10.09 -19.97 -3.54
N ASP A 19 11.29 -19.53 -3.92
CA ASP A 19 12.07 -18.59 -3.11
C ASP A 19 11.21 -17.34 -2.89
N GLU A 20 10.87 -17.04 -1.64
CA GLU A 20 10.30 -15.74 -1.31
C GLU A 20 11.34 -14.69 -1.68
N LEU A 21 10.98 -13.82 -2.62
CA LEU A 21 11.87 -12.81 -3.16
C LEU A 21 12.15 -11.75 -2.09
N THR A 22 13.11 -12.03 -1.22
CA THR A 22 13.53 -11.11 -0.17
C THR A 22 14.44 -10.05 -0.79
N LEU A 23 13.94 -8.81 -0.86
CA LEU A 23 14.70 -7.69 -1.39
C LEU A 23 15.81 -7.29 -0.40
N GLN A 24 17.03 -7.81 -0.60
CA GLN A 24 18.19 -7.50 0.24
C GLN A 24 18.96 -6.26 -0.24
N ASN A 25 19.66 -5.61 0.69
CA ASN A 25 20.53 -4.46 0.46
C ASN A 25 19.86 -3.38 -0.42
N VAL A 26 18.64 -2.99 -0.05
CA VAL A 26 17.81 -2.05 -0.84
C VAL A 26 18.56 -0.75 -1.13
N TYR A 27 19.28 -0.23 -0.14
CA TYR A 27 20.06 1.01 -0.25
C TYR A 27 21.30 0.90 -1.14
N GLY A 28 21.74 -0.31 -1.50
CA GLY A 28 22.80 -0.54 -2.49
C GLY A 28 22.29 -0.63 -3.93
N ARG A 29 20.99 -0.44 -4.18
CA ARG A 29 20.36 -0.53 -5.51
C ARG A 29 20.06 0.86 -6.07
N GLU A 30 19.65 0.93 -7.33
CA GLU A 30 19.05 2.14 -7.88
C GLU A 30 17.70 2.43 -7.20
N VAL A 31 17.63 3.51 -6.44
CA VAL A 31 16.44 3.89 -5.66
C VAL A 31 15.98 5.28 -6.08
N THR A 32 14.68 5.41 -6.35
CA THR A 32 13.99 6.70 -6.42
C THR A 32 13.14 6.84 -5.18
N SER A 33 13.43 7.83 -4.34
CA SER A 33 12.67 8.04 -3.11
C SER A 33 11.28 8.61 -3.41
N LEU A 34 10.27 8.10 -2.69
CA LEU A 34 8.94 8.70 -2.63
C LEU A 34 8.72 9.51 -1.33
N ASN A 35 9.78 9.73 -0.53
CA ASN A 35 9.71 10.56 0.67
C ASN A 35 9.33 12.01 0.33
N GLY A 36 8.80 12.73 1.31
CA GLY A 36 8.36 14.12 1.17
C GLY A 36 6.94 14.31 1.68
N GLN A 37 6.24 15.31 1.16
CA GLN A 37 4.88 15.61 1.59
C GLN A 37 3.85 14.71 0.88
N TRP A 38 3.08 13.97 1.69
CA TRP A 38 1.97 13.13 1.26
C TRP A 38 0.68 13.75 1.78
N SER A 39 -0.37 13.77 0.95
CA SER A 39 -1.70 14.14 1.41
C SER A 39 -2.23 13.07 2.36
N TYR A 40 -2.96 13.46 3.41
CA TYR A 40 -3.50 12.49 4.35
C TYR A 40 -4.94 12.79 4.80
N ILE A 41 -5.66 11.73 5.18
CA ILE A 41 -7.02 11.81 5.72
C ILE A 41 -7.08 10.93 6.96
N ILE A 42 -7.50 11.50 8.09
CA ILE A 42 -7.74 10.79 9.35
C ILE A 42 -9.13 10.12 9.26
N ASP A 43 -9.19 8.79 9.39
CA ASP A 43 -10.40 7.99 9.17
C ASP A 43 -10.69 7.06 10.36
N PRO A 44 -11.12 7.61 11.51
CA PRO A 44 -11.29 6.84 12.75
C PRO A 44 -12.32 5.71 12.65
N PHE A 45 -13.27 5.81 11.72
CA PHE A 45 -14.37 4.85 11.56
C PHE A 45 -14.19 3.92 10.35
N ASN A 46 -13.04 3.98 9.67
CA ASN A 46 -12.77 3.21 8.47
C ASN A 46 -13.82 3.42 7.36
N ASN A 47 -14.38 4.63 7.24
CA ASN A 47 -15.34 4.99 6.19
C ASN A 47 -14.72 4.89 4.78
N GLY A 48 -13.40 5.08 4.69
CA GLY A 48 -12.66 4.92 3.45
C GLY A 48 -12.48 3.48 3.00
N TYR A 49 -12.70 2.50 3.89
CA TYR A 49 -12.57 1.08 3.57
C TYR A 49 -13.91 0.33 3.59
N TYR A 50 -14.76 0.59 4.58
CA TYR A 50 -16.04 -0.09 4.77
C TYR A 50 -17.24 0.78 4.37
N ASP A 51 -18.31 0.13 3.89
CA ASP A 51 -19.63 0.74 3.77
C ASP A 51 -20.38 0.74 5.13
N TYR A 52 -21.57 1.33 5.16
CA TYR A 52 -22.40 1.41 6.37
C TYR A 52 -22.86 0.04 6.91
N ARG A 53 -22.69 -1.04 6.14
CA ARG A 53 -22.98 -2.42 6.54
C ARG A 53 -21.71 -3.19 6.93
N LEU A 54 -20.60 -2.49 7.13
CA LEU A 54 -19.29 -3.05 7.46
C LEU A 54 -18.76 -4.03 6.40
N LYS A 55 -19.10 -3.79 5.12
CA LYS A 55 -18.54 -4.54 3.99
C LYS A 55 -17.51 -3.69 3.25
N PRO A 56 -16.44 -4.28 2.67
CA PRO A 56 -15.49 -3.52 1.88
C PRO A 56 -16.20 -2.72 0.78
N ASN A 57 -15.99 -1.42 0.77
CA ASN A 57 -16.59 -0.51 -0.20
C ASN A 57 -15.74 -0.51 -1.49
N PRO A 58 -16.26 -0.95 -2.65
CA PRO A 58 -15.50 -0.94 -3.90
C PRO A 58 -15.10 0.46 -4.38
N ASN A 59 -15.76 1.51 -3.86
CA ASN A 59 -15.52 2.92 -4.16
C ASN A 59 -14.88 3.67 -2.98
N GLY A 60 -14.16 2.95 -2.10
CA GLY A 60 -13.46 3.53 -0.96
C GLY A 60 -12.34 4.51 -1.33
N PHE A 61 -11.64 5.02 -0.33
CA PHE A 61 -10.62 6.07 -0.49
C PHE A 61 -9.43 5.61 -1.34
N PHE A 62 -9.14 4.31 -1.36
CA PHE A 62 -8.09 3.71 -2.19
C PHE A 62 -8.27 3.95 -3.70
N LYS A 63 -9.50 4.26 -4.16
CA LYS A 63 -9.75 4.62 -5.56
C LYS A 63 -9.23 6.01 -5.93
N ASN A 64 -8.96 6.87 -4.94
CA ASN A 64 -8.57 8.26 -5.15
C ASN A 64 -9.46 8.99 -6.18
N ALA A 65 -10.77 8.74 -6.09
CA ALA A 65 -11.77 9.30 -6.99
C ALA A 65 -11.85 10.82 -6.83
N LYS A 66 -12.17 11.51 -7.93
CA LYS A 66 -12.43 12.95 -7.93
C LYS A 66 -13.88 13.17 -8.35
N ALA A 67 -14.63 13.90 -7.53
CA ALA A 67 -15.95 14.38 -7.92
C ALA A 67 -15.81 15.29 -9.14
N ARG A 68 -16.55 15.02 -10.21
CA ARG A 68 -16.55 15.84 -11.44
C ARG A 68 -17.47 17.05 -11.27
N ASP A 69 -18.56 16.86 -10.55
CA ASP A 69 -19.52 17.89 -10.18
C ASP A 69 -20.22 17.55 -8.86
N LYS A 70 -21.13 18.42 -8.40
CA LYS A 70 -21.81 18.29 -7.10
C LYS A 70 -22.81 17.13 -7.01
N SER A 71 -23.14 16.49 -8.13
CA SER A 71 -24.01 15.31 -8.15
C SER A 71 -23.27 14.00 -7.92
N ASP A 72 -21.94 13.98 -8.08
CA ASP A 72 -21.10 12.84 -7.73
C ASP A 72 -21.01 12.72 -6.19
N LEU A 73 -21.37 11.56 -5.65
CA LEU A 73 -21.23 11.25 -4.22
C LEU A 73 -19.81 10.79 -3.90
N VAL A 74 -18.92 11.73 -3.57
CA VAL A 74 -17.54 11.45 -3.11
C VAL A 74 -17.26 12.24 -1.85
N GLU A 75 -17.11 11.54 -0.73
CA GLU A 75 -17.00 12.13 0.62
C GLU A 75 -15.55 12.51 1.03
N TYR A 76 -14.61 12.49 0.08
CA TYR A 76 -13.19 12.71 0.35
C TYR A 76 -12.49 13.40 -0.83
N ASN A 77 -11.37 14.07 -0.56
CA ASN A 77 -10.50 14.60 -1.61
C ASN A 77 -9.06 14.77 -1.12
N PHE A 78 -8.14 13.93 -1.59
CA PHE A 78 -6.72 14.03 -1.26
C PHE A 78 -6.02 15.28 -1.83
N ASP A 79 -6.55 15.90 -2.90
CA ASP A 79 -5.87 17.05 -3.54
C ASP A 79 -5.97 18.31 -2.69
N THR A 80 -7.03 18.40 -1.89
CA THR A 80 -7.31 19.52 -0.98
C THR A 80 -7.07 19.15 0.48
N ALA A 81 -6.63 17.92 0.76
CA ALA A 81 -6.34 17.47 2.11
C ALA A 81 -5.01 18.05 2.62
N ASP A 82 -4.86 18.07 3.93
CA ASP A 82 -3.61 18.44 4.59
C ASP A 82 -2.49 17.47 4.21
N LYS A 83 -1.25 17.93 4.41
CA LYS A 83 -0.05 17.17 4.05
C LYS A 83 0.84 16.93 5.25
N MET A 84 1.43 15.75 5.28
CA MET A 84 2.41 15.33 6.28
C MET A 84 3.72 14.95 5.60
N PHE A 85 4.85 15.27 6.22
CA PHE A 85 6.15 14.79 5.77
C PHE A 85 6.30 13.31 6.11
N ILE A 86 6.65 12.49 5.13
CA ILE A 86 6.94 11.06 5.25
C ILE A 86 8.41 10.82 4.86
N PRO A 87 9.19 10.08 5.66
CA PRO A 87 8.82 9.35 6.88
C PRO A 87 8.62 10.27 8.09
N SER A 88 7.63 9.95 8.92
CA SER A 88 7.38 10.54 10.24
C SER A 88 6.40 9.64 10.99
N ASP A 89 6.44 9.65 12.32
CA ASP A 89 5.26 9.30 13.09
C ASP A 89 4.24 10.45 13.01
N TRP A 90 2.95 10.14 12.98
CA TRP A 90 1.92 11.18 12.96
C TRP A 90 1.72 11.83 14.33
N ASN A 91 2.12 11.14 15.40
CA ASN A 91 1.88 11.55 16.79
C ASN A 91 2.59 12.87 17.13
N THR A 92 3.81 13.05 16.62
CA THR A 92 4.59 14.30 16.79
C THR A 92 4.45 15.27 15.62
N ALA A 93 3.94 14.80 14.47
CA ALA A 93 3.73 15.64 13.29
C ALA A 93 2.46 16.51 13.38
N ASN A 94 1.45 16.09 14.15
CA ASN A 94 0.22 16.83 14.35
C ASN A 94 -0.31 16.61 15.78
N ASP A 95 -0.47 17.68 16.56
CA ASP A 95 -0.94 17.63 17.95
C ASP A 95 -2.32 16.95 18.10
N GLN A 96 -3.18 17.05 17.09
CA GLN A 96 -4.48 16.36 17.09
C GLN A 96 -4.33 14.83 17.00
N LEU A 97 -3.19 14.35 16.52
CA LEU A 97 -2.87 12.94 16.36
C LEU A 97 -1.99 12.39 17.49
N PHE A 98 -1.68 13.19 18.53
CA PHE A 98 -0.75 12.79 19.59
C PHE A 98 -1.13 11.46 20.25
N PHE A 99 -2.40 11.28 20.59
CA PHE A 99 -2.94 10.02 21.14
C PHE A 99 -3.77 9.22 20.12
N TYR A 100 -3.69 9.56 18.84
CA TYR A 100 -4.54 8.93 17.84
C TYR A 100 -4.08 7.50 17.55
N GLU A 101 -5.00 6.56 17.75
CA GLU A 101 -4.88 5.16 17.38
C GLU A 101 -6.02 4.83 16.42
N GLY A 102 -5.69 4.59 15.16
CA GLY A 102 -6.68 4.34 14.12
C GLY A 102 -6.10 4.42 12.73
N THR A 103 -6.98 4.59 11.75
CA THR A 103 -6.62 4.57 10.33
C THR A 103 -6.31 5.98 9.84
N VAL A 104 -5.11 6.17 9.30
CA VAL A 104 -4.77 7.36 8.51
C VAL A 104 -4.47 6.91 7.09
N TRP A 105 -5.17 7.49 6.12
CA TRP A 105 -4.88 7.29 4.71
C TRP A 105 -3.81 8.25 4.27
N PHE A 106 -2.79 7.75 3.58
CA PHE A 106 -1.77 8.59 2.94
C PHE A 106 -1.79 8.40 1.42
N GLN A 107 -1.59 9.48 0.68
CA GLN A 107 -1.61 9.49 -0.78
C GLN A 107 -0.42 10.26 -1.34
N ARG A 108 0.20 9.68 -2.37
CA ARG A 108 1.31 10.30 -3.11
C ARG A 108 1.18 10.04 -4.60
N TYR A 109 1.22 11.10 -5.39
CA TYR A 109 1.43 10.99 -6.84
C TYR A 109 2.92 10.89 -7.16
N PHE A 110 3.27 10.05 -8.12
CA PHE A 110 4.60 9.98 -8.69
C PHE A 110 4.51 9.58 -10.17
N ASN A 111 5.51 10.00 -10.95
CA ASN A 111 5.65 9.60 -12.34
C ASN A 111 6.81 8.62 -12.46
N HIS A 112 6.61 7.54 -13.19
CA HIS A 112 7.65 6.58 -13.52
C HIS A 112 7.44 6.08 -14.96
N VAL A 113 8.53 5.98 -15.72
CA VAL A 113 8.52 5.41 -17.07
C VAL A 113 9.10 4.00 -16.98
N PRO A 114 8.28 2.94 -17.13
CA PRO A 114 8.77 1.57 -17.07
C PRO A 114 9.81 1.31 -18.18
N GLN A 115 10.89 0.63 -17.81
CA GLN A 115 11.91 0.23 -18.76
C GLN A 115 11.69 -1.24 -19.17
N PRO A 116 11.71 -1.57 -20.48
CA PRO A 116 11.56 -2.94 -20.94
C PRO A 116 12.57 -3.89 -20.26
N GLY A 117 12.08 -5.02 -19.77
CA GLY A 117 12.90 -6.05 -19.12
C GLY A 117 13.35 -5.73 -17.69
N LYS A 118 12.99 -4.57 -17.12
CA LYS A 118 13.27 -4.24 -15.71
C LYS A 118 12.06 -4.51 -14.83
N LYS A 119 12.32 -4.92 -13.58
CA LYS A 119 11.32 -5.00 -12.51
C LYS A 119 11.40 -3.74 -11.65
N LEU A 120 10.24 -3.26 -11.20
CA LEU A 120 10.12 -2.19 -10.23
C LEU A 120 9.51 -2.75 -8.94
N PHE A 121 10.06 -2.35 -7.80
CA PHE A 121 9.55 -2.71 -6.48
C PHE A 121 9.25 -1.43 -5.71
N LEU A 122 8.09 -1.37 -5.07
CA LEU A 122 7.80 -0.37 -4.05
C LEU A 122 8.28 -0.92 -2.70
N TYR A 123 9.12 -0.16 -1.99
CA TYR A 123 9.71 -0.56 -0.72
C TYR A 123 9.32 0.42 0.38
N PHE A 124 8.73 -0.12 1.46
CA PHE A 124 8.49 0.61 2.70
C PHE A 124 9.50 0.14 3.74
N GLY A 125 10.27 1.07 4.31
CA GLY A 125 11.23 0.72 5.37
C GLY A 125 10.55 0.18 6.62
N ALA A 126 9.48 0.84 7.05
CA ALA A 126 8.57 0.40 8.09
C ALA A 126 7.23 1.16 7.99
N VAL A 127 6.14 0.51 8.38
CA VAL A 127 4.82 1.12 8.62
C VAL A 127 4.26 0.43 9.85
N ASN A 128 3.73 1.20 10.81
CA ASN A 128 3.15 0.66 12.04
C ASN A 128 1.64 0.96 12.08
N TYR A 129 0.75 0.03 12.42
CA TYR A 129 0.94 -1.41 12.61
C TYR A 129 0.49 -2.24 11.40
N ASP A 130 -0.69 -1.95 10.85
CA ASP A 130 -1.25 -2.57 9.64
C ASP A 130 -1.13 -1.62 8.46
N ALA A 131 -0.72 -2.13 7.30
CA ALA A 131 -0.52 -1.35 6.09
C ALA A 131 -1.26 -1.98 4.92
N ARG A 132 -2.20 -1.23 4.35
CA ARG A 132 -2.89 -1.57 3.11
C ARG A 132 -2.41 -0.63 2.03
N VAL A 133 -1.78 -1.20 1.01
CA VAL A 133 -1.14 -0.44 -0.06
C VAL A 133 -1.94 -0.65 -1.34
N TYR A 134 -2.26 0.47 -1.98
CA TYR A 134 -2.97 0.49 -3.25
C TYR A 134 -2.17 1.30 -4.27
N LEU A 135 -2.19 0.84 -5.53
CA LEU A 135 -1.57 1.54 -6.65
C LEU A 135 -2.60 1.68 -7.77
N ASN A 136 -2.91 2.91 -8.17
CA ASN A 136 -3.91 3.20 -9.21
C ASN A 136 -5.29 2.56 -8.95
N GLY A 137 -5.67 2.45 -7.67
CA GLY A 137 -6.97 1.93 -7.25
C GLY A 137 -7.05 0.42 -7.09
N GLU A 138 -5.93 -0.29 -7.20
CA GLU A 138 -5.80 -1.75 -7.01
C GLU A 138 -4.96 -2.09 -5.78
#